data_AF-A0A5D4NWF3-F1
#
_entry.id   AF-A0A5D4NWF3-F1
#
_cell.length_a   1.000
_cell.length_b   1.000
_cell.length_c   1.000
_cell.angle_alpha   90.00
_cell.angle_beta   90.00
_cell.angle_gamma   90.00
#
_symmetry.space_group_name_H-M   'P 1'
#
loop_
_entity.id
_entity.type
_entity.pdbx_description
1 polymer ?
#
loop_
_entity_poly.entity_id
_entity_poly.type
_entity_poly.pdbx_seq_one_letter_code
_entity_poly.pdbx_strand_id
1 'polypeptide(L)'
;MESGCNMTLEKKVEELETRVIELERQIDVLKLKTSSHSAASKPFNRIDSKPKIEKQDQKPLIQTEKKAADPVGLKNEDTAVDYEKLIGQVWLPRVFILVLILGVLWGYKAMVDIGLITEPIRILLGYALAGFFVWLGERQVKKGRNALGQILIGGAIPILILSTFAGNVLYGIIPGSLAFIVNVIWVILGIYLSDRHNSQPIAVLSSITGFLVPFLIEGTSTNILLFTGYEVLFFIALLFYAMYKKYQWLYLSSFILLHPALFVYAVTQGGDVEIIALGIIVQHVFLLGMFVTKEIFPVYQRATLFTSFVLTQGWVVMWLDDSDYTLFLVVSTAVYLALSYWQRGADKLRTLLPVATYSLALLLADLLNYEEVGALLVIQGVIALYAGLATKGRIQSLLALLLYFIGLTATITDHIYHVFSYQTAAWLILILSGWGLKFTLQRNQAFYESFLDFKSSMRILFGAVAVLILAFITQLGLAATEGYSSDIQSLIISGLWVLYSIIGVIIGVQREDKKIRLLGIVLIFLTLVKVIFIDIAYISILVRAVLFIALGGVGIALSRFYYKKSE
;
A
#
# COMPACT_ATOMS: atom_id res chain seq x y z
N MET A 1 36.98 14.20 1.39
CA MET A 1 38.13 14.12 2.32
C MET A 1 37.68 13.43 3.59
N GLU A 2 38.59 12.64 4.14
CA GLU A 2 38.41 11.53 5.08
C GLU A 2 37.82 11.90 6.45
N SER A 3 37.07 10.96 7.05
CA SER A 3 37.49 10.31 8.31
C SER A 3 36.43 9.29 8.75
N GLY A 4 36.47 8.09 8.16
CA GLY A 4 35.78 6.92 8.69
C GLY A 4 36.54 6.43 9.92
N CYS A 5 35.96 6.61 11.11
CA CYS A 5 36.50 6.11 12.37
C CYS A 5 36.48 4.56 12.35
N ASN A 6 37.63 3.95 12.05
CA ASN A 6 37.85 2.52 12.22
C ASN A 6 37.82 2.19 13.71
N MET A 7 36.64 1.82 14.19
CA MET A 7 36.44 1.29 15.53
C MET A 7 37.12 -0.07 15.60
N THR A 8 38.17 -0.18 16.43
CA THR A 8 38.95 -1.41 16.62
C THR A 8 38.08 -2.54 17.14
N LEU A 9 38.39 -3.77 16.72
CA LEU A 9 37.61 -4.98 17.03
C LEU A 9 37.37 -5.14 18.54
N GLU A 10 38.35 -4.79 19.35
CA GLU A 10 38.29 -4.80 20.82
C GLU A 10 37.17 -3.91 21.37
N LYS A 11 36.97 -2.72 20.79
CA LYS A 11 35.92 -1.79 21.23
C LYS A 11 34.51 -2.28 20.92
N LYS A 12 34.36 -3.02 19.81
CA LYS A 12 33.09 -3.68 19.46
C LYS A 12 32.78 -4.86 20.39
N VAL A 13 33.81 -5.60 20.80
CA VAL A 13 33.66 -6.70 21.76
C VAL A 13 33.25 -6.15 23.13
N GLU A 14 33.87 -5.07 23.60
CA GLU A 14 33.54 -4.44 24.87
C GLU A 14 32.12 -3.83 24.89
N GLU A 15 31.68 -3.21 23.77
CA GLU A 15 30.30 -2.72 23.62
C GLU A 15 29.28 -3.88 23.63
N LEU A 16 29.62 -5.01 23.01
CA LEU A 16 28.78 -6.20 22.97
C LEU A 16 28.68 -6.88 24.34
N GLU A 17 29.79 -7.02 25.08
CA GLU A 17 29.80 -7.55 26.44
C GLU A 17 28.94 -6.70 27.38
N THR A 18 29.06 -5.37 27.28
CA THR A 18 28.25 -4.44 28.07
C THR A 18 26.75 -4.59 27.78
N ARG A 19 26.39 -4.78 26.49
CA ARG A 19 25.00 -5.02 26.09
C ARG A 19 24.46 -6.37 26.59
N VAL A 20 25.28 -7.41 26.61
CA VAL A 20 24.89 -8.73 27.11
C VAL A 20 24.61 -8.66 28.61
N ILE A 21 25.47 -8.00 29.39
CA ILE A 21 25.28 -7.81 30.83
C ILE A 21 23.97 -7.04 31.13
N GLU A 22 23.66 -5.99 30.38
CA GLU A 22 22.42 -5.24 30.58
C GLU A 22 21.17 -6.04 30.17
N LEU A 23 21.26 -6.88 29.15
CA LEU A 23 20.15 -7.77 28.74
C LEU A 23 19.89 -8.87 29.77
N GLU A 24 20.95 -9.46 30.35
CA GLU A 24 20.83 -10.44 31.44
C GLU A 24 20.14 -9.81 32.66
N ARG A 25 20.54 -8.58 33.02
CA ARG A 25 19.91 -7.83 34.11
C ARG A 25 18.42 -7.58 33.86
N GLN A 26 18.03 -7.27 32.62
CA GLN A 26 16.62 -7.06 32.25
C GLN A 26 15.80 -8.36 32.32
N ILE A 27 16.41 -9.51 31.97
CA ILE A 27 15.78 -10.83 32.08
C ILE A 27 15.53 -11.21 33.54
N ASP A 28 16.49 -10.92 34.43
CA ASP A 28 16.32 -11.21 35.86
C ASP A 28 15.24 -10.35 36.52
N VAL A 29 15.14 -9.08 36.13
CA VAL A 29 14.05 -8.20 36.56
C VAL A 29 12.69 -8.69 36.05
N LEU A 30 12.62 -9.23 34.82
CA LEU A 30 11.40 -9.80 34.26
C LEU A 30 10.99 -11.10 34.98
N LYS A 31 11.95 -11.98 35.29
CA LYS A 31 11.69 -13.21 36.09
C LYS A 31 11.16 -12.89 37.48
N LEU A 32 11.68 -11.85 38.13
CA LEU A 32 11.19 -11.37 39.42
C LEU A 32 9.75 -10.83 39.33
N LYS A 33 9.39 -10.11 38.26
CA LYS A 33 8.02 -9.61 38.03
C LYS A 33 7.00 -10.72 37.71
N THR A 34 7.41 -11.78 37.01
CA THR A 34 6.51 -12.90 36.69
C THR A 34 6.19 -13.76 37.92
N SER A 35 7.11 -13.81 38.89
CA SER A 35 6.95 -14.60 40.13
C SER A 35 6.01 -13.94 41.15
N SER A 36 5.79 -12.61 41.07
CA SER A 36 4.96 -11.87 42.03
C SER A 36 3.48 -11.73 41.63
N HIS A 37 3.04 -12.28 40.49
CA HIS A 37 1.65 -12.16 40.01
C HIS A 37 0.75 -13.37 40.32
N SER A 38 1.24 -14.39 41.05
CA SER A 38 0.48 -15.62 41.36
C SER A 38 -0.13 -15.66 42.78
N ALA A 39 -0.16 -14.56 43.53
CA ALA A 39 -0.68 -14.55 44.90
C ALA A 39 -1.57 -13.34 45.19
N ALA A 40 -2.78 -13.31 44.61
CA ALA A 40 -3.91 -12.56 45.18
C ALA A 40 -5.22 -12.89 44.45
N SER A 41 -6.05 -13.78 45.00
CA SER A 41 -7.50 -13.72 44.80
C SER A 41 -8.24 -14.19 46.07
N LYS A 42 -9.08 -13.30 46.61
CA LYS A 42 -9.96 -13.53 47.77
C LYS A 42 -11.18 -14.37 47.35
N PRO A 43 -11.82 -15.11 48.28
CA PRO A 43 -12.97 -15.96 47.95
C PRO A 43 -14.28 -15.17 47.93
N PHE A 44 -15.18 -15.52 47.01
CA PHE A 44 -16.58 -15.06 47.01
C PHE A 44 -17.53 -16.25 47.15
N ASN A 45 -18.56 -16.08 47.98
CA ASN A 45 -19.51 -17.09 48.45
C ASN A 45 -20.43 -17.64 47.35
N ARG A 46 -20.75 -18.94 47.47
CA ARG A 46 -21.80 -19.65 46.73
C ARG A 46 -23.19 -19.20 47.16
N ILE A 47 -24.08 -19.00 46.20
CA ILE A 47 -25.52 -19.16 46.37
C ILE A 47 -25.97 -20.25 45.39
N ASP A 48 -26.64 -21.25 45.95
CA ASP A 48 -27.19 -22.41 45.26
C ASP A 48 -28.30 -22.03 44.28
N SER A 49 -28.23 -22.54 43.06
CA SER A 49 -29.40 -22.83 42.23
C SER A 49 -29.03 -23.86 41.16
N LYS A 50 -29.58 -25.07 41.30
CA LYS A 50 -29.55 -26.11 40.27
C LYS A 50 -30.44 -25.69 39.09
N PRO A 51 -30.04 -26.06 37.86
CA PRO A 51 -31.01 -26.70 36.97
C PRO A 51 -30.54 -28.04 36.41
N LYS A 52 -31.54 -28.87 36.08
CA LYS A 52 -31.49 -30.20 35.44
C LYS A 52 -30.65 -30.22 34.16
N ILE A 53 -29.85 -31.28 33.99
CA ILE A 53 -29.22 -31.66 32.73
C ILE A 53 -30.04 -32.78 32.08
N GLU A 54 -30.49 -32.52 30.86
CA GLU A 54 -31.07 -33.46 29.91
C GLU A 54 -29.96 -34.35 29.32
N LYS A 55 -30.20 -35.66 29.27
CA LYS A 55 -29.22 -36.67 28.84
C LYS A 55 -29.03 -36.61 27.32
N GLN A 56 -27.78 -36.52 26.87
CA GLN A 56 -27.41 -36.87 25.49
C GLN A 56 -26.18 -37.79 25.50
N ASP A 57 -26.28 -38.81 24.64
CA ASP A 57 -25.51 -40.05 24.61
C ASP A 57 -23.98 -39.91 24.58
N GLN A 58 -23.31 -40.66 25.46
CA GLN A 58 -21.86 -40.85 25.45
C GLN A 58 -21.47 -42.07 24.60
N LYS A 59 -20.65 -41.83 23.57
CA LYS A 59 -19.74 -42.82 22.98
C LYS A 59 -18.50 -42.93 23.90
N PRO A 60 -17.92 -44.12 24.13
CA PRO A 60 -16.92 -44.29 25.18
C PRO A 60 -15.60 -43.59 24.81
N LEU A 61 -15.21 -42.61 25.64
CA LEU A 61 -13.86 -42.07 25.66
C LEU A 61 -12.96 -43.06 26.41
N ILE A 62 -11.92 -43.52 25.71
CA ILE A 62 -10.79 -44.22 26.31
C ILE A 62 -10.24 -43.34 27.44
N GLN A 63 -10.32 -43.83 28.67
CA GLN A 63 -9.63 -43.27 29.82
C GLN A 63 -8.13 -43.53 29.64
N THR A 64 -7.38 -42.52 29.21
CA THR A 64 -5.94 -42.52 29.45
C THR A 64 -5.73 -42.08 30.88
N GLU A 65 -5.49 -43.07 31.74
CA GLU A 65 -5.05 -42.92 33.12
C GLU A 65 -3.83 -41.99 33.15
N LYS A 66 -4.01 -40.78 33.70
CA LYS A 66 -2.95 -39.79 33.83
C LYS A 66 -2.04 -40.24 34.98
N LYS A 67 -1.05 -41.07 34.67
CA LYS A 67 0.03 -41.43 35.59
C LYS A 67 0.70 -40.13 36.06
N ALA A 68 0.68 -39.90 37.37
CA ALA A 68 1.45 -38.84 38.01
C ALA A 68 2.93 -39.04 37.65
N ALA A 69 3.49 -38.10 36.89
CA ALA A 69 4.91 -38.04 36.64
C ALA A 69 5.56 -37.31 37.82
N ASP A 70 6.63 -37.91 38.34
CA ASP A 70 7.56 -37.34 39.31
C ASP A 70 8.02 -35.93 38.90
N PRO A 71 8.45 -35.08 39.84
CA PRO A 71 9.00 -33.78 39.51
C PRO A 71 10.30 -33.99 38.73
N VAL A 72 10.21 -33.87 37.40
CA VAL A 72 11.38 -33.82 36.53
C VAL A 72 12.13 -32.54 36.90
N GLY A 73 13.26 -32.73 37.58
CA GLY A 73 14.21 -31.66 37.83
C GLY A 73 14.53 -30.94 36.53
N LEU A 74 14.44 -29.61 36.56
CA LEU A 74 14.88 -28.74 35.48
C LEU A 74 16.35 -29.05 35.18
N LYS A 75 16.60 -29.84 34.14
CA LYS A 75 17.90 -29.87 33.48
C LYS A 75 18.06 -28.52 32.79
N ASN A 76 18.99 -27.72 33.30
CA ASN A 76 19.59 -26.65 32.52
C ASN A 76 20.34 -27.34 31.37
N GLU A 77 19.76 -27.34 30.17
CA GLU A 77 20.49 -27.70 28.96
C GLU A 77 21.44 -26.55 28.64
N ASP A 78 22.71 -26.75 28.95
CA ASP A 78 23.80 -25.99 28.32
C ASP A 78 23.67 -26.19 26.80
N THR A 79 23.26 -25.14 26.08
CA THR A 79 23.22 -25.13 24.62
C THR A 79 24.63 -24.93 24.05
N ALA A 80 25.55 -25.84 24.39
CA ALA A 80 26.76 -26.03 23.61
C ALA A 80 26.32 -26.52 22.23
N VAL A 81 26.56 -25.72 21.20
CA VAL A 81 26.27 -26.09 19.81
C VAL A 81 27.06 -27.37 19.51
N ASP A 82 26.36 -28.49 19.37
CA ASP A 82 26.96 -29.78 19.05
C ASP A 82 27.49 -29.76 17.61
N TYR A 83 28.76 -29.35 17.47
CA TYR A 83 29.45 -29.23 16.20
C TYR A 83 29.50 -30.56 15.44
N GLU A 84 29.51 -31.70 16.12
CA GLU A 84 29.49 -33.02 15.49
C GLU A 84 28.15 -33.27 14.79
N LYS A 85 27.04 -32.96 15.47
CA LYS A 85 25.70 -33.07 14.91
C LYS A 85 25.45 -32.08 13.77
N LEU A 86 25.90 -30.82 13.91
CA LEU A 86 25.78 -29.82 12.85
C LEU A 86 26.60 -30.18 11.61
N ILE A 87 27.87 -30.57 11.80
CA ILE A 87 28.75 -30.95 10.69
C ILE A 87 28.24 -32.24 10.06
N GLY A 88 28.01 -33.29 10.84
CA GLY A 88 27.67 -34.63 10.34
C GLY A 88 26.26 -34.78 9.77
N GLN A 89 25.23 -34.22 10.42
CA GLN A 89 23.82 -34.45 10.02
C GLN A 89 23.26 -33.34 9.12
N VAL A 90 23.76 -32.11 9.23
CA VAL A 90 23.21 -30.95 8.50
C VAL A 90 24.10 -30.50 7.35
N TRP A 91 25.41 -30.30 7.59
CA TRP A 91 26.32 -29.78 6.59
C TRP A 91 26.85 -30.86 5.63
N LEU A 92 27.31 -32.01 6.15
CA LEU A 92 27.91 -33.07 5.36
C LEU A 92 26.99 -33.54 4.22
N PRO A 93 25.69 -33.86 4.44
CA PRO A 93 24.82 -34.29 3.35
C PRO A 93 24.62 -33.21 2.29
N ARG A 94 24.54 -31.93 2.68
CA ARG A 94 24.38 -30.80 1.75
C ARG A 94 25.61 -30.62 0.88
N VAL A 95 26.81 -30.70 1.48
CA VAL A 95 28.09 -30.63 0.75
C VAL A 95 28.23 -31.80 -0.22
N PHE A 96 27.93 -33.03 0.22
CA PHE A 96 28.01 -34.20 -0.65
C PHE A 96 26.95 -34.20 -1.75
N ILE A 97 25.75 -33.64 -1.52
CA ILE A 97 24.77 -33.39 -2.58
C ILE A 97 25.34 -32.40 -3.61
N LEU A 98 26.01 -31.33 -3.18
CA LEU A 98 26.66 -30.38 -4.11
C LEU A 98 27.76 -31.05 -4.93
N VAL A 99 28.64 -31.84 -4.30
CA VAL A 99 29.69 -32.59 -5.00
C VAL A 99 29.09 -33.59 -5.99
N LEU A 100 28.01 -34.29 -5.60
CA LEU A 100 27.31 -35.21 -6.49
C LEU A 100 26.67 -34.50 -7.69
N ILE A 101 26.03 -33.34 -7.46
CA ILE A 101 25.49 -32.52 -8.55
C ILE A 101 26.62 -32.12 -9.51
N LEU A 102 27.77 -31.67 -9.00
CA LEU A 102 28.93 -31.34 -9.84
C LEU A 102 29.42 -32.56 -10.64
N GLY A 103 29.52 -33.73 -10.01
CA GLY A 103 29.90 -34.97 -10.69
C GLY A 103 28.94 -35.36 -11.81
N VAL A 104 27.62 -35.23 -11.59
CA VAL A 104 26.60 -35.47 -12.61
C VAL A 104 26.71 -34.46 -13.75
N LEU A 105 26.94 -33.17 -13.46
CA LEU A 105 27.13 -32.12 -14.47
C LEU A 105 28.38 -32.37 -15.33
N TRP A 106 29.51 -32.70 -14.71
CA TRP A 106 30.74 -33.05 -15.43
C TRP A 106 30.58 -34.34 -16.23
N GLY A 107 29.88 -35.35 -15.70
CA GLY A 107 29.56 -36.58 -16.42
C GLY A 107 28.68 -36.33 -17.64
N TYR A 108 27.63 -35.51 -17.50
CA TYR A 108 26.78 -35.09 -18.62
C TYR A 108 27.60 -34.36 -19.69
N LYS A 109 28.46 -33.41 -19.29
CA LYS A 109 29.36 -32.70 -20.20
C LYS A 109 30.31 -33.66 -20.91
N ALA A 110 30.97 -34.57 -20.20
CA ALA A 110 31.88 -35.54 -20.79
C ALA A 110 31.18 -36.42 -21.85
N MET A 111 29.95 -36.85 -21.58
CA MET A 111 29.14 -37.64 -22.51
C MET A 111 28.66 -36.83 -23.73
N VAL A 112 28.46 -35.52 -23.56
CA VAL A 112 28.21 -34.57 -24.66
C VAL A 112 29.46 -34.38 -25.52
N ASP A 113 30.62 -34.20 -24.89
CA ASP A 113 31.90 -33.91 -25.56
C ASP A 113 32.37 -35.10 -26.43
N ILE A 114 32.13 -36.34 -26.01
CA ILE A 114 32.42 -37.55 -26.80
C ILE A 114 31.35 -37.89 -27.86
N GLY A 115 30.30 -37.07 -27.98
CA GLY A 115 29.23 -37.25 -28.97
C GLY A 115 28.18 -38.33 -28.62
N LEU A 116 28.23 -38.93 -27.42
CA LEU A 116 27.28 -39.97 -27.01
C LEU A 116 25.89 -39.39 -26.74
N ILE A 117 25.83 -38.19 -26.14
CA ILE A 117 24.57 -37.45 -25.95
C ILE A 117 24.45 -36.37 -27.04
N THR A 118 23.89 -36.78 -28.19
CA THR A 118 23.54 -35.90 -29.31
C THR A 118 22.40 -34.95 -28.96
N GLU A 119 22.24 -33.85 -29.70
CA GLU A 119 21.22 -32.82 -29.44
C GLU A 119 19.78 -33.37 -29.32
N PRO A 120 19.30 -34.28 -30.18
CA PRO A 120 17.99 -34.91 -30.01
C PRO A 120 17.90 -35.73 -28.72
N ILE A 121 18.96 -36.44 -28.33
CA ILE A 121 19.00 -37.24 -27.11
C ILE A 121 18.89 -36.34 -25.88
N ARG A 122 19.48 -35.13 -25.89
CA ARG A 122 19.37 -34.16 -24.77
C ARG A 122 17.92 -33.76 -24.53
N ILE A 123 17.19 -33.47 -25.60
CA ILE A 123 15.77 -33.11 -25.53
C ILE A 123 14.95 -34.30 -25.00
N LEU A 124 15.19 -35.51 -25.53
CA LEU A 124 14.51 -36.72 -25.09
C LEU A 124 14.79 -37.04 -23.61
N LEU A 125 16.02 -36.83 -23.13
CA LEU A 125 16.37 -36.98 -21.71
C LEU A 125 15.64 -35.96 -20.85
N GLY A 126 15.45 -34.73 -21.32
CA GLY A 126 14.64 -33.71 -20.64
C GLY A 126 13.17 -34.14 -20.49
N TYR A 127 12.56 -34.62 -21.57
CA TYR A 127 11.19 -35.18 -21.51
C TYR A 127 11.10 -36.44 -20.64
N ALA A 128 12.10 -37.32 -20.71
CA ALA A 128 12.16 -38.51 -19.84
C ALA A 128 12.29 -38.13 -18.36
N LEU A 129 13.08 -37.10 -18.05
CA LEU A 129 13.23 -36.56 -16.70
C LEU A 129 11.90 -35.99 -16.19
N ALA A 130 11.18 -35.22 -17.02
CA ALA A 130 9.85 -34.74 -16.66
C ALA A 130 8.87 -35.88 -16.40
N GLY A 131 8.86 -36.91 -17.26
CA GLY A 131 8.05 -38.12 -17.06
C GLY A 131 8.41 -38.85 -15.76
N PHE A 132 9.70 -38.93 -15.44
CA PHE A 132 10.19 -39.47 -14.17
C PHE A 132 9.72 -38.65 -12.96
N PHE A 133 9.70 -37.32 -13.06
CA PHE A 133 9.18 -36.43 -12.01
C PHE A 133 7.69 -36.66 -11.77
N VAL A 134 6.89 -36.77 -12.83
CA VAL A 134 5.45 -37.11 -12.72
C VAL A 134 5.28 -38.49 -12.09
N TRP A 135 6.02 -39.50 -12.57
CA TRP A 135 5.95 -40.87 -12.03
C TRP A 135 6.33 -40.93 -10.55
N LEU A 136 7.45 -40.30 -10.16
CA LEU A 136 7.84 -40.20 -8.77
C LEU A 136 6.78 -39.45 -7.98
N GLY A 137 6.31 -38.31 -8.46
CA GLY A 137 5.30 -37.50 -7.80
C GLY A 137 4.03 -38.29 -7.49
N GLU A 138 3.49 -39.00 -8.48
CA GLU A 138 2.35 -39.92 -8.32
C GLU A 138 2.63 -41.00 -7.26
N ARG A 139 3.83 -41.59 -7.25
CA ARG A 139 4.23 -42.57 -6.23
C ARG A 139 4.28 -41.94 -4.83
N GLN A 140 4.65 -40.68 -4.71
CA GLN A 140 4.71 -39.97 -3.43
C GLN A 140 3.34 -39.57 -2.91
N VAL A 141 2.44 -39.12 -3.80
CA VAL A 141 1.03 -38.90 -3.48
C VAL A 141 0.40 -40.21 -2.97
N LYS A 142 0.62 -41.34 -3.66
CA LYS A 142 0.14 -42.66 -3.21
C LYS A 142 0.69 -43.10 -1.85
N LYS A 143 1.87 -42.62 -1.46
CA LYS A 143 2.48 -42.85 -0.13
C LYS A 143 2.01 -41.87 0.94
N GLY A 144 1.01 -41.02 0.64
CA GLY A 144 0.48 -40.01 1.56
C GLY A 144 1.35 -38.74 1.67
N ARG A 145 2.45 -38.64 0.91
CA ARG A 145 3.34 -37.46 0.89
C ARG A 145 2.88 -36.44 -0.14
N ASN A 146 1.66 -35.92 0.04
CA ASN A 146 0.97 -35.09 -0.95
C ASN A 146 1.74 -33.83 -1.35
N ALA A 147 2.26 -33.06 -0.40
CA ALA A 147 3.00 -31.83 -0.70
C ALA A 147 4.23 -32.09 -1.58
N LEU A 148 5.05 -33.08 -1.22
CA LEU A 148 6.23 -33.47 -1.99
C LEU A 148 5.83 -34.02 -3.37
N GLY A 149 4.79 -34.84 -3.44
CA GLY A 149 4.28 -35.37 -4.70
C GLY A 149 3.78 -34.28 -5.65
N GLN A 150 3.02 -33.32 -5.14
CA GLN A 150 2.51 -32.19 -5.92
C GLN A 150 3.62 -31.27 -6.43
N ILE A 151 4.67 -31.03 -5.63
CA ILE A 151 5.84 -30.25 -6.06
C ILE A 151 6.58 -30.97 -7.20
N LEU A 152 6.77 -32.29 -7.12
CA LEU A 152 7.41 -33.07 -8.18
C LEU A 152 6.60 -33.04 -9.48
N ILE A 153 5.28 -33.21 -9.39
CA ILE A 153 4.38 -33.15 -10.56
C ILE A 153 4.39 -31.74 -11.17
N GLY A 154 4.27 -30.69 -10.34
CA GLY A 154 4.32 -29.31 -10.80
C GLY A 154 5.68 -28.93 -11.41
N GLY A 155 6.77 -29.45 -10.85
CA GLY A 155 8.14 -29.24 -11.35
C GLY A 155 8.41 -29.91 -12.70
N ALA A 156 7.63 -30.92 -13.09
CA ALA A 156 7.76 -31.52 -14.41
C ALA A 156 7.36 -30.56 -15.55
N ILE A 157 6.43 -29.63 -15.31
CA ILE A 157 5.93 -28.70 -16.33
C ILE A 157 7.03 -27.72 -16.83
N PRO A 158 7.78 -27.03 -15.96
CA PRO A 158 8.98 -26.29 -16.36
C PRO A 158 9.98 -27.13 -17.15
N ILE A 159 10.22 -28.38 -16.74
CA ILE A 159 11.19 -29.25 -17.42
C ILE A 159 10.73 -29.56 -18.85
N LEU A 160 9.44 -29.86 -19.06
CA LEU A 160 8.85 -30.06 -20.39
C LEU A 160 9.03 -28.82 -21.27
N ILE A 161 8.67 -27.64 -20.75
CA ILE A 161 8.74 -26.38 -21.50
C ILE A 161 10.18 -26.00 -21.84
N LEU A 162 11.11 -26.15 -20.90
CA LEU A 162 12.54 -25.89 -21.13
C LEU A 162 13.16 -26.91 -22.10
N SER A 163 12.68 -28.15 -22.12
CA SER A 163 13.14 -29.15 -23.08
C SER A 163 12.70 -28.80 -24.51
N THR A 164 11.46 -28.32 -24.69
CA THR A 164 10.99 -27.80 -25.98
C THR A 164 11.75 -26.55 -26.39
N PHE A 165 12.01 -25.61 -25.47
CA PHE A 165 12.83 -24.42 -25.69
C PHE A 165 14.23 -24.79 -26.21
N ALA A 166 14.90 -25.73 -25.53
CA ALA A 166 16.22 -26.18 -25.96
C ALA A 166 16.16 -26.75 -27.39
N GLY A 167 15.13 -27.54 -27.70
CA GLY A 167 14.92 -28.06 -29.05
C GLY A 167 14.69 -27.00 -30.12
N ASN A 168 14.06 -25.87 -29.77
CA ASN A 168 13.84 -24.76 -30.67
C ASN A 168 15.04 -23.82 -30.74
N VAL A 169 15.32 -23.09 -29.65
CA VAL A 169 16.27 -21.97 -29.64
C VAL A 169 17.73 -22.43 -29.57
N LEU A 170 18.04 -23.50 -28.84
CA LEU A 170 19.43 -23.91 -28.65
C LEU A 170 19.93 -24.86 -29.74
N TYR A 171 19.07 -25.73 -30.25
CA TYR A 171 19.45 -26.79 -31.19
C TYR A 171 18.82 -26.65 -32.59
N GLY A 172 17.81 -25.79 -32.78
CA GLY A 172 17.17 -25.59 -34.10
C GLY A 172 16.44 -26.82 -34.66
N ILE A 173 16.18 -27.84 -33.83
CA ILE A 173 15.55 -29.11 -34.24
C ILE A 173 14.04 -28.95 -34.36
N ILE A 174 13.43 -28.17 -33.46
CA ILE A 174 11.98 -27.98 -33.39
C ILE A 174 11.64 -26.60 -33.99
N PRO A 175 10.84 -26.54 -35.07
CA PRO A 175 10.36 -25.27 -35.62
C PRO A 175 9.59 -24.44 -34.58
N GLY A 176 9.73 -23.11 -34.61
CA GLY A 176 9.14 -22.21 -33.60
C GLY A 176 7.63 -22.35 -33.42
N SER A 177 6.87 -22.49 -34.52
CA SER A 177 5.42 -22.70 -34.46
C SER A 177 5.03 -24.01 -33.77
N LEU A 178 5.78 -25.09 -34.02
CA LEU A 178 5.57 -26.38 -33.36
C LEU A 178 5.97 -26.31 -31.88
N ALA A 179 7.09 -25.65 -31.56
CA ALA A 179 7.53 -25.43 -30.19
C ALA A 179 6.48 -24.66 -29.37
N PHE A 180 5.85 -23.64 -29.97
CA PHE A 180 4.76 -22.90 -29.38
C PHE A 180 3.56 -23.77 -29.04
N ILE A 181 3.06 -24.52 -30.03
CA ILE A 181 1.91 -25.41 -29.82
C ILE A 181 2.22 -26.45 -28.73
N VAL A 182 3.41 -27.06 -28.77
CA VAL A 182 3.83 -28.05 -27.78
C VAL A 182 3.93 -27.46 -26.37
N ASN A 183 4.48 -26.25 -26.23
CA ASN A 183 4.53 -25.58 -24.92
C ASN A 183 3.15 -25.21 -24.39
N VAL A 184 2.22 -24.77 -25.25
CA VAL A 184 0.82 -24.57 -24.83
C VAL A 184 0.19 -25.88 -24.36
N ILE A 185 0.45 -27.00 -25.04
CA ILE A 185 -0.01 -28.33 -24.60
C ILE A 185 0.55 -28.68 -23.22
N TRP A 186 1.83 -28.38 -22.94
CA TRP A 186 2.43 -28.60 -21.62
C TRP A 186 1.79 -27.76 -20.52
N VAL A 187 1.44 -26.50 -20.80
CA VAL A 187 0.70 -25.67 -19.86
C VAL A 187 -0.69 -26.25 -19.58
N ILE A 188 -1.42 -26.66 -20.62
CA ILE A 188 -2.73 -27.32 -20.49
C ILE A 188 -2.60 -28.61 -19.65
N LEU A 189 -1.55 -29.40 -19.89
CA LEU A 189 -1.25 -30.58 -19.09
C LEU A 189 -1.01 -30.22 -17.62
N GLY A 190 -0.31 -29.13 -17.33
CA GLY A 190 -0.11 -28.62 -15.96
C GLY A 190 -1.42 -28.26 -15.27
N ILE A 191 -2.33 -27.56 -15.96
CA ILE A 191 -3.67 -27.24 -15.45
C ILE A 191 -4.51 -28.51 -15.25
N TYR A 192 -4.43 -29.48 -16.16
CA TYR A 192 -5.07 -30.79 -16.01
C TYR A 192 -4.54 -31.57 -14.81
N LEU A 193 -3.23 -31.58 -14.58
CA LEU A 193 -2.61 -32.24 -13.43
C LEU A 193 -2.98 -31.54 -12.11
N SER A 194 -3.08 -30.22 -12.11
CA SER A 194 -3.64 -29.45 -11.00
C SER A 194 -5.08 -29.88 -10.69
N ASP A 195 -5.92 -30.06 -11.71
CA ASP A 195 -7.30 -30.50 -11.57
C ASP A 195 -7.39 -31.91 -10.96
N ARG A 196 -6.65 -32.85 -11.56
CA ARG A 196 -6.59 -34.26 -11.14
C ARG A 196 -6.14 -34.41 -9.69
N HIS A 197 -5.18 -33.59 -9.25
CA HIS A 197 -4.62 -33.64 -7.90
C HIS A 197 -5.26 -32.64 -6.93
N ASN A 198 -6.28 -31.89 -7.34
CA ASN A 198 -6.88 -30.78 -6.59
C ASN A 198 -5.80 -29.88 -5.95
N SER A 199 -4.79 -29.53 -6.74
CA SER A 199 -3.53 -28.94 -6.26
C SER A 199 -3.30 -27.56 -6.85
N GLN A 200 -3.61 -26.55 -6.03
CA GLN A 200 -3.32 -25.17 -6.34
C GLN A 200 -1.83 -24.87 -6.60
N PRO A 201 -0.85 -25.44 -5.87
CA PRO A 201 0.57 -25.25 -6.17
C PRO A 201 0.97 -25.66 -7.58
N ILE A 202 0.40 -26.75 -8.12
CA ILE A 202 0.68 -27.20 -9.49
C ILE A 202 0.21 -26.15 -10.50
N ALA A 203 -0.98 -25.58 -10.30
CA ALA A 203 -1.50 -24.52 -11.16
C ALA A 203 -0.64 -23.25 -11.10
N VAL A 204 -0.16 -22.87 -9.92
CA VAL A 204 0.72 -21.68 -9.76
C VAL A 204 2.07 -21.91 -10.43
N LEU A 205 2.67 -23.09 -10.32
CA LEU A 205 3.90 -23.41 -11.06
C LEU A 205 3.68 -23.42 -12.59
N SER A 206 2.52 -23.93 -13.02
CA SER A 206 2.13 -23.94 -14.42
C SER A 206 1.84 -22.54 -14.95
N SER A 207 1.26 -21.64 -14.14
CA SER A 207 1.04 -20.24 -14.52
C SER A 207 2.35 -19.51 -14.72
N ILE A 208 3.28 -19.59 -13.75
CA ILE A 208 4.61 -18.98 -13.87
C ILE A 208 5.31 -19.40 -15.15
N THR A 209 5.28 -20.70 -15.46
CA THR A 209 5.92 -21.21 -16.68
C THR A 209 5.17 -20.81 -17.94
N GLY A 210 3.84 -20.77 -17.90
CA GLY A 210 3.01 -20.35 -19.02
C GLY A 210 3.27 -18.91 -19.46
N PHE A 211 3.38 -17.97 -18.51
CA PHE A 211 3.77 -16.57 -18.78
C PHE A 211 5.21 -16.43 -19.34
N LEU A 212 6.02 -17.50 -19.30
CA LEU A 212 7.36 -17.50 -19.90
C LEU A 212 7.37 -18.10 -21.31
N VAL A 213 6.30 -18.77 -21.75
CA VAL A 213 6.28 -19.50 -23.03
C VAL A 213 6.63 -18.62 -24.22
N PRO A 214 6.07 -17.40 -24.39
CA PRO A 214 6.39 -16.58 -25.56
C PRO A 214 7.83 -16.05 -25.59
N PHE A 215 8.49 -15.97 -24.43
CA PHE A 215 9.91 -15.62 -24.34
C PHE A 215 10.84 -16.79 -24.71
N LEU A 216 10.35 -18.01 -24.57
CA LEU A 216 11.10 -19.25 -24.78
C LEU A 216 10.97 -19.78 -26.21
N ILE A 217 10.53 -18.97 -27.17
CA ILE A 217 10.32 -19.42 -28.54
C ILE A 217 10.75 -18.35 -29.52
N GLU A 218 11.60 -18.74 -30.45
CA GLU A 218 12.10 -17.84 -31.49
C GLU A 218 10.97 -17.29 -32.37
N GLY A 219 11.02 -16.00 -32.70
CA GLY A 219 10.04 -15.30 -33.55
C GLY A 219 8.69 -15.00 -32.90
N THR A 220 8.40 -15.55 -31.72
CA THR A 220 7.15 -15.25 -30.98
C THR A 220 7.24 -13.86 -30.34
N SER A 221 8.41 -13.52 -29.79
CA SER A 221 8.69 -12.22 -29.17
C SER A 221 8.82 -11.06 -30.17
N THR A 222 8.86 -11.32 -31.47
CA THR A 222 8.92 -10.25 -32.49
C THR A 222 7.54 -9.81 -32.96
N ASN A 223 6.48 -10.60 -32.66
CA ASN A 223 5.11 -10.27 -33.02
C ASN A 223 4.33 -9.83 -31.79
N ILE A 224 4.19 -8.50 -31.63
CA ILE A 224 3.56 -7.87 -30.46
C ILE A 224 2.12 -8.34 -30.23
N LEU A 225 1.36 -8.54 -31.31
CA LEU A 225 -0.04 -8.96 -31.23
C LEU A 225 -0.13 -10.41 -30.75
N LEU A 226 0.72 -11.29 -31.27
CA LEU A 226 0.76 -12.69 -30.86
C LEU A 226 1.23 -12.82 -29.41
N PHE A 227 2.28 -12.08 -29.02
CA PHE A 227 2.79 -12.06 -27.65
C PHE A 227 1.71 -11.56 -26.67
N THR A 228 1.22 -10.34 -26.86
CA THR A 228 0.24 -9.73 -25.95
C THR A 228 -1.08 -10.49 -25.95
N GLY A 229 -1.54 -10.92 -27.13
CA GLY A 229 -2.76 -11.71 -27.28
C GLY A 229 -2.69 -13.04 -26.53
N TYR A 230 -1.58 -13.76 -26.64
CA TYR A 230 -1.36 -14.98 -25.86
C TYR A 230 -1.40 -14.70 -24.35
N GLU A 231 -0.65 -13.71 -23.87
CA GLU A 231 -0.52 -13.43 -22.43
C GLU A 231 -1.87 -13.00 -21.82
N VAL A 232 -2.64 -12.18 -22.53
CA VAL A 232 -3.97 -11.76 -22.08
C VAL A 232 -4.97 -12.92 -22.08
N LEU A 233 -4.99 -13.74 -23.14
CA LEU A 233 -5.86 -14.92 -23.19
C LEU A 233 -5.49 -15.93 -22.11
N PHE A 234 -4.19 -16.11 -21.86
CA PHE A 234 -3.69 -16.98 -20.81
C PHE A 234 -4.07 -16.47 -19.42
N PHE A 235 -3.91 -15.17 -19.16
CA PHE A 235 -4.43 -14.51 -17.95
C PHE A 235 -5.92 -14.78 -17.75
N ILE A 236 -6.75 -14.57 -18.79
CA ILE A 236 -8.21 -14.76 -18.73
C ILE A 236 -8.53 -16.22 -18.38
N ALA A 237 -7.88 -17.19 -19.04
CA ALA A 237 -8.08 -18.60 -18.78
C ALA A 237 -7.72 -18.98 -17.32
N LEU A 238 -6.58 -18.51 -16.83
CA LEU A 238 -6.16 -18.72 -15.45
C LEU A 238 -7.09 -18.05 -14.44
N LEU A 239 -7.58 -16.85 -14.73
CA LEU A 239 -8.52 -16.12 -13.89
C LEU A 239 -9.82 -16.92 -13.72
N PHE A 240 -10.41 -17.40 -14.83
CA PHE A 240 -11.61 -18.23 -14.79
C PHE A 240 -11.37 -19.55 -14.07
N TYR A 241 -10.26 -20.24 -14.34
CA TYR A 241 -9.94 -21.50 -13.68
C TYR A 241 -9.72 -21.31 -12.17
N ALA A 242 -9.00 -20.25 -11.77
CA ALA A 242 -8.79 -19.91 -10.36
C ALA A 242 -10.11 -19.65 -9.63
N MET A 243 -11.05 -18.95 -10.27
CA MET A 243 -12.37 -18.67 -9.73
C MET A 243 -13.26 -19.91 -9.68
N TYR A 244 -13.21 -20.76 -10.69
CA TYR A 244 -13.95 -22.03 -10.73
C TYR A 244 -13.49 -22.98 -9.61
N LYS A 245 -12.17 -23.11 -9.41
CA LYS A 245 -11.57 -23.98 -8.37
C LYS A 245 -11.40 -23.34 -7.01
N LYS A 246 -11.72 -22.05 -6.86
CA LYS A 246 -11.51 -21.27 -5.64
C LYS A 246 -10.03 -21.24 -5.20
N TYR A 247 -9.11 -21.19 -6.16
CA TYR A 247 -7.66 -21.08 -5.94
C TYR A 247 -7.18 -19.63 -5.85
N GLN A 248 -7.16 -19.08 -4.63
CA GLN A 248 -6.81 -17.68 -4.35
C GLN A 248 -5.40 -17.23 -4.81
N TRP A 249 -4.38 -18.08 -4.61
CA TRP A 249 -3.00 -17.82 -5.05
C TRP A 249 -2.84 -17.93 -6.56
N LEU A 250 -3.66 -18.75 -7.23
CA LEU A 250 -3.66 -18.76 -8.69
C LEU A 250 -4.24 -17.45 -9.23
N TYR A 251 -5.37 -17.01 -8.67
CA TYR A 251 -5.98 -15.71 -8.96
C TYR A 251 -4.98 -14.55 -8.77
N LEU A 252 -4.26 -14.56 -7.65
CA LEU A 252 -3.25 -13.52 -7.38
C LEU A 252 -2.06 -13.64 -8.33
N SER A 253 -1.57 -14.85 -8.60
CA SER A 253 -0.44 -15.07 -9.51
C SER A 253 -0.77 -14.64 -10.94
N SER A 254 -1.97 -14.92 -11.45
CA SER A 254 -2.36 -14.52 -12.81
C SER A 254 -2.44 -13.00 -12.93
N PHE A 255 -2.96 -12.32 -11.90
CA PHE A 255 -2.94 -10.86 -11.83
C PHE A 255 -1.51 -10.31 -11.84
N ILE A 256 -0.64 -10.80 -10.95
CA ILE A 256 0.70 -10.26 -10.75
C ILE A 256 1.61 -10.53 -11.96
N LEU A 257 1.60 -11.74 -12.53
CA LEU A 257 2.58 -12.18 -13.52
C LEU A 257 2.42 -11.52 -14.90
N LEU A 258 1.22 -11.02 -15.23
CA LEU A 258 0.99 -10.35 -16.51
C LEU A 258 1.80 -9.05 -16.63
N HIS A 259 1.90 -8.25 -15.54
CA HIS A 259 2.62 -6.98 -15.54
C HIS A 259 4.12 -7.11 -15.86
N PRO A 260 4.93 -7.93 -15.16
CA PRO A 260 6.34 -8.08 -15.46
C PRO A 260 6.57 -8.74 -16.82
N ALA A 261 5.72 -9.67 -17.26
CA ALA A 261 5.82 -10.25 -18.61
C ALA A 261 5.70 -9.16 -19.68
N LEU A 262 4.64 -8.35 -19.62
CA LEU A 262 4.45 -7.24 -20.57
C LEU A 262 5.53 -6.16 -20.43
N PHE A 263 6.02 -5.89 -19.22
CA PHE A 263 7.09 -4.90 -18.98
C PHE A 263 8.43 -5.34 -19.56
N VAL A 264 8.84 -6.58 -19.34
CA VAL A 264 10.08 -7.12 -19.92
C VAL A 264 9.98 -7.07 -21.44
N TYR A 265 8.84 -7.43 -22.02
CA TYR A 265 8.64 -7.32 -23.47
C TYR A 265 8.78 -5.87 -23.95
N ALA A 266 8.04 -4.93 -23.33
CA ALA A 266 8.03 -3.52 -23.72
C ALA A 266 9.44 -2.91 -23.70
N VAL A 267 10.25 -3.23 -22.68
CA VAL A 267 11.61 -2.69 -22.54
C VAL A 267 12.62 -3.37 -23.46
N THR A 268 12.47 -4.67 -23.75
CA THR A 268 13.49 -5.43 -24.50
C THR A 268 13.31 -5.43 -26.01
N GLN A 269 12.07 -5.47 -26.50
CA GLN A 269 11.78 -5.57 -27.93
C GLN A 269 11.48 -4.21 -28.55
N GLY A 270 10.93 -3.26 -27.78
CA GLY A 270 10.28 -2.08 -28.33
C GLY A 270 9.06 -2.46 -29.19
N GLY A 271 8.22 -1.49 -29.56
CA GLY A 271 7.06 -1.74 -30.45
C GLY A 271 5.88 -0.82 -30.18
N ASP A 272 4.73 -1.11 -30.82
CA ASP A 272 3.46 -0.39 -30.63
C ASP A 272 2.91 -0.61 -29.22
N VAL A 273 3.29 0.26 -28.29
CA VAL A 273 3.00 0.06 -26.87
C VAL A 273 1.52 0.26 -26.53
N GLU A 274 0.74 0.82 -27.46
CA GLU A 274 -0.72 0.84 -27.44
C GLU A 274 -1.33 -0.57 -27.28
N ILE A 275 -0.78 -1.57 -27.98
CA ILE A 275 -1.30 -2.95 -27.92
C ILE A 275 -1.07 -3.54 -26.52
N ILE A 276 0.06 -3.21 -25.89
CA ILE A 276 0.40 -3.65 -24.54
C ILE A 276 -0.51 -2.96 -23.52
N ALA A 277 -0.71 -1.65 -23.65
CA ALA A 277 -1.64 -0.88 -22.83
C ALA A 277 -3.07 -1.44 -22.95
N LEU A 278 -3.52 -1.79 -24.17
CA LEU A 278 -4.80 -2.46 -24.41
C LEU A 278 -4.89 -3.79 -23.66
N GLY A 279 -3.84 -4.61 -23.65
CA GLY A 279 -3.79 -5.86 -22.90
C GLY A 279 -4.01 -5.67 -21.39
N ILE A 280 -3.39 -4.64 -20.81
CA ILE A 280 -3.57 -4.27 -19.40
C ILE A 280 -4.98 -3.71 -19.13
N ILE A 281 -5.55 -2.93 -20.06
CA ILE A 281 -6.93 -2.45 -19.97
C ILE A 281 -7.90 -3.65 -19.98
N VAL A 282 -7.68 -4.63 -20.87
CA VAL A 282 -8.48 -5.86 -20.93
C VAL A 282 -8.38 -6.61 -19.60
N GLN A 283 -7.18 -6.79 -19.04
CA GLN A 283 -6.98 -7.39 -17.72
C GLN A 283 -7.85 -6.70 -16.65
N HIS A 284 -7.80 -5.37 -16.61
CA HIS A 284 -8.56 -4.56 -15.66
C HIS A 284 -10.08 -4.72 -15.84
N VAL A 285 -10.57 -4.69 -17.09
CA VAL A 285 -11.98 -4.88 -17.43
C VAL A 285 -12.48 -6.25 -16.98
N PHE A 286 -11.69 -7.31 -17.17
CA PHE A 286 -12.05 -8.66 -16.68
C PHE A 286 -12.10 -8.72 -15.15
N LEU A 287 -11.15 -8.11 -14.45
CA LEU A 287 -11.20 -8.05 -12.97
C LEU A 287 -12.43 -7.29 -12.47
N LEU A 288 -12.77 -6.16 -13.09
CA LEU A 288 -13.97 -5.38 -12.80
C LEU A 288 -15.25 -6.19 -13.07
N GLY A 289 -15.34 -6.82 -14.24
CA GLY A 289 -16.49 -7.65 -14.62
C GLY A 289 -16.71 -8.81 -13.64
N MET A 290 -15.65 -9.51 -13.24
CA MET A 290 -15.73 -10.58 -12.25
C MET A 290 -16.11 -10.03 -10.86
N PHE A 291 -15.58 -8.90 -10.44
CA PHE A 291 -15.95 -8.27 -9.16
C PHE A 291 -17.44 -7.87 -9.12
N VAL A 292 -17.94 -7.24 -10.19
CA VAL A 292 -19.34 -6.79 -10.29
C VAL A 292 -20.30 -7.98 -10.34
N THR A 293 -19.97 -9.03 -11.09
CA THR A 293 -20.84 -10.21 -11.24
C THR A 293 -20.79 -11.16 -10.05
N LYS A 294 -19.59 -11.56 -9.61
CA LYS A 294 -19.43 -12.60 -8.58
C LYS A 294 -18.20 -12.40 -7.69
N GLU A 295 -18.48 -12.17 -6.41
CA GLU A 295 -17.44 -12.00 -5.39
C GLU A 295 -17.11 -13.35 -4.73
N ILE A 296 -16.16 -14.11 -5.30
CA ILE A 296 -15.69 -15.40 -4.78
C ILE A 296 -14.60 -15.21 -3.72
N PHE A 297 -13.75 -14.21 -3.92
CA PHE A 297 -12.61 -13.89 -3.06
C PHE A 297 -12.71 -12.43 -2.59
N PRO A 298 -13.61 -12.09 -1.66
CA PRO A 298 -13.91 -10.69 -1.31
C PRO A 298 -12.69 -9.84 -0.98
N VAL A 299 -11.77 -10.35 -0.18
CA VAL A 299 -10.55 -9.61 0.20
C VAL A 299 -9.64 -9.38 -1.01
N TYR A 300 -9.38 -10.44 -1.78
CA TYR A 300 -8.43 -10.38 -2.89
C TYR A 300 -9.00 -9.60 -4.08
N GLN A 301 -10.27 -9.80 -4.46
CA GLN A 301 -10.89 -9.07 -5.57
C GLN A 301 -10.98 -7.57 -5.31
N ARG A 302 -11.23 -7.16 -4.05
CA ARG A 302 -11.22 -5.75 -3.68
C ARG A 302 -9.83 -5.14 -3.76
N ALA A 303 -8.82 -5.86 -3.25
CA ALA A 303 -7.44 -5.42 -3.27
C ALA A 303 -6.89 -5.32 -4.71
N THR A 304 -7.12 -6.34 -5.54
CA THR A 304 -6.65 -6.37 -6.92
C THR A 304 -7.36 -5.36 -7.80
N LEU A 305 -8.66 -5.06 -7.59
CA LEU A 305 -9.36 -4.09 -8.43
C LEU A 305 -8.77 -2.68 -8.33
N PHE A 306 -8.59 -2.17 -7.11
CA PHE A 306 -7.99 -0.85 -6.89
C PHE A 306 -6.52 -0.83 -7.36
N THR A 307 -5.74 -1.84 -7.00
CA THR A 307 -4.32 -1.95 -7.39
C THR A 307 -4.17 -2.04 -8.91
N SER A 308 -5.00 -2.86 -9.56
CA SER A 308 -5.03 -2.99 -11.02
C SER A 308 -5.33 -1.66 -11.68
N PHE A 309 -6.31 -0.89 -11.18
CA PHE A 309 -6.61 0.42 -11.77
C PHE A 309 -5.41 1.36 -11.70
N VAL A 310 -4.73 1.45 -10.55
CA VAL A 310 -3.53 2.29 -10.38
C VAL A 310 -2.41 1.84 -11.33
N LEU A 311 -2.17 0.54 -11.46
CA LEU A 311 -1.17 0.01 -12.39
C LEU A 311 -1.56 0.27 -13.85
N THR A 312 -2.84 0.13 -14.21
CA THR A 312 -3.35 0.47 -15.54
C THR A 312 -3.11 1.94 -15.85
N GLN A 313 -3.33 2.87 -14.90
CA GLN A 313 -2.98 4.29 -15.11
C GLN A 313 -1.50 4.45 -15.44
N GLY A 314 -0.61 3.78 -14.70
CA GLY A 314 0.83 3.81 -14.98
C GLY A 314 1.17 3.34 -16.40
N TRP A 315 0.53 2.26 -16.87
CA TRP A 315 0.70 1.80 -18.24
C TRP A 315 0.14 2.78 -19.27
N VAL A 316 -1.07 3.29 -19.08
CA VAL A 316 -1.72 4.17 -20.05
C VAL A 316 -0.97 5.49 -20.15
N VAL A 317 -0.57 6.11 -19.04
CA VAL A 317 0.16 7.40 -19.05
C VAL A 317 1.58 7.28 -19.62
N MET A 318 2.23 6.12 -19.49
CA MET A 318 3.57 5.92 -20.04
C MET A 318 3.58 5.75 -21.56
N TRP A 319 2.46 5.35 -22.16
CA TRP A 319 2.48 4.74 -23.49
C TRP A 319 1.35 5.15 -24.44
N LEU A 320 0.30 5.83 -23.97
CA LEU A 320 -0.68 6.49 -24.83
C LEU A 320 -0.38 7.98 -24.93
N ASP A 321 -0.77 8.58 -26.05
CA ASP A 321 -0.74 10.02 -26.25
C ASP A 321 -1.73 10.74 -25.31
N ASP A 322 -1.48 12.02 -25.04
CA ASP A 322 -2.25 12.82 -24.08
C ASP A 322 -3.76 12.77 -24.35
N SER A 323 -4.21 12.85 -25.61
CA SER A 323 -5.64 12.81 -25.95
C SER A 323 -6.31 11.48 -25.61
N ASP A 324 -5.61 10.37 -25.80
CA ASP A 324 -6.12 9.03 -25.54
C ASP A 324 -6.12 8.73 -24.04
N TYR A 325 -5.12 9.25 -23.32
CA TYR A 325 -5.08 9.23 -21.86
C TYR A 325 -6.25 10.01 -21.24
N THR A 326 -6.52 11.23 -21.71
CA THR A 326 -7.69 12.02 -21.27
C THR A 326 -8.99 11.25 -21.52
N LEU A 327 -9.16 10.67 -22.72
CA LEU A 327 -10.35 9.89 -23.07
C LEU A 327 -10.52 8.69 -22.12
N PHE A 328 -9.43 7.97 -21.85
CA PHE A 328 -9.44 6.86 -20.89
C PHE A 328 -9.84 7.29 -19.48
N LEU A 329 -9.37 8.44 -19.00
CA LEU A 329 -9.76 9.01 -17.71
C LEU A 329 -11.24 9.41 -17.68
N VAL A 330 -11.75 10.04 -18.73
CA VAL A 330 -13.18 10.38 -18.86
C VAL A 330 -14.04 9.13 -18.81
N VAL A 331 -13.72 8.12 -19.64
CA VAL A 331 -14.48 6.87 -19.73
C VAL A 331 -14.42 6.12 -18.40
N SER A 332 -13.23 5.94 -17.83
CA SER A 332 -13.09 5.21 -16.56
C SER A 332 -13.77 5.93 -15.40
N THR A 333 -13.69 7.26 -15.32
CA THR A 333 -14.41 8.06 -14.33
C THR A 333 -15.92 7.86 -14.47
N ALA A 334 -16.46 7.97 -15.69
CA ALA A 334 -17.88 7.78 -15.95
C ALA A 334 -18.35 6.37 -15.59
N VAL A 335 -17.61 5.33 -15.99
CA VAL A 335 -17.92 3.93 -15.69
C VAL A 335 -17.91 3.68 -14.18
N TYR A 336 -16.87 4.12 -13.46
CA TYR A 336 -16.77 3.88 -12.03
C TYR A 336 -17.79 4.68 -11.21
N LEU A 337 -18.15 5.89 -11.63
CA LEU A 337 -19.25 6.65 -11.03
C LEU A 337 -20.60 5.97 -11.27
N ALA A 338 -20.87 5.52 -12.51
CA ALA A 338 -22.10 4.82 -12.86
C ALA A 338 -22.25 3.51 -12.06
N LEU A 339 -21.19 2.71 -11.97
CA LEU A 339 -21.17 1.48 -11.18
C LEU A 339 -21.32 1.76 -9.68
N SER A 340 -20.68 2.82 -9.16
CA SER A 340 -20.86 3.24 -7.76
C SER A 340 -22.29 3.65 -7.48
N TYR A 341 -22.93 4.40 -8.38
CA TYR A 341 -24.33 4.78 -8.25
C TYR A 341 -25.27 3.56 -8.30
N TRP A 342 -25.02 2.63 -9.23
CA TRP A 342 -25.81 1.40 -9.35
C TRP A 342 -25.68 0.52 -8.10
N GLN A 343 -24.49 0.44 -7.53
CA GLN A 343 -24.17 -0.37 -6.35
C GLN A 343 -24.30 0.40 -5.02
N ARG A 344 -25.00 1.55 -4.99
CA ARG A 344 -25.05 2.46 -3.82
C ARG A 344 -25.56 1.85 -2.51
N GLY A 345 -26.31 0.73 -2.59
CA GLY A 345 -26.81 0.00 -1.42
C GLY A 345 -26.01 -1.25 -1.07
N ALA A 346 -24.98 -1.60 -1.84
CA ALA A 346 -24.19 -2.82 -1.67
C ALA A 346 -22.82 -2.53 -1.05
N ASP A 347 -22.25 -3.52 -0.37
CA ASP A 347 -20.89 -3.42 0.18
C ASP A 347 -19.82 -3.15 -0.90
N LYS A 348 -20.12 -3.48 -2.18
CA LYS A 348 -19.25 -3.23 -3.34
C LYS A 348 -18.96 -1.75 -3.55
N LEU A 349 -19.86 -0.85 -3.13
CA LEU A 349 -19.67 0.60 -3.20
C LEU A 349 -18.35 1.03 -2.55
N ARG A 350 -17.96 0.39 -1.44
CA ARG A 350 -16.72 0.71 -0.69
C ARG A 350 -15.44 0.46 -1.48
N THR A 351 -15.52 -0.25 -2.61
CA THR A 351 -14.39 -0.56 -3.50
C THR A 351 -14.45 0.23 -4.79
N LEU A 352 -15.65 0.41 -5.36
CA LEU A 352 -15.84 1.15 -6.62
C LEU A 352 -15.65 2.66 -6.45
N LEU A 353 -16.15 3.22 -5.35
CA LEU A 353 -16.11 4.66 -5.12
C LEU A 353 -14.69 5.23 -4.96
N PRO A 354 -13.73 4.55 -4.28
CA PRO A 354 -12.33 4.94 -4.30
C PRO A 354 -11.72 5.01 -5.69
N VAL A 355 -12.04 4.04 -6.55
CA VAL A 355 -11.52 4.04 -7.93
C VAL A 355 -12.12 5.19 -8.73
N ALA A 356 -13.42 5.45 -8.59
CA ALA A 356 -14.08 6.60 -9.21
C ALA A 356 -13.45 7.93 -8.77
N THR A 357 -13.20 8.06 -7.47
CA THR A 357 -12.62 9.27 -6.87
C THR A 357 -11.18 9.48 -7.35
N TYR A 358 -10.39 8.42 -7.39
CA TYR A 358 -9.02 8.49 -7.88
C TYR A 358 -8.98 8.84 -9.38
N SER A 359 -9.80 8.20 -10.21
CA SER A 359 -9.88 8.51 -11.64
C SER A 359 -10.30 9.96 -11.90
N LEU A 360 -11.30 10.46 -11.18
CA LEU A 360 -11.73 11.85 -11.28
C LEU A 360 -10.62 12.83 -10.87
N ALA A 361 -9.83 12.49 -9.85
CA ALA A 361 -8.73 13.35 -9.42
C ALA A 361 -7.64 13.46 -10.50
N LEU A 362 -7.32 12.34 -11.17
CA LEU A 362 -6.40 12.33 -12.31
C LEU A 362 -6.97 13.09 -13.50
N LEU A 363 -8.27 12.92 -13.80
CA LEU A 363 -8.94 13.66 -14.87
C LEU A 363 -8.88 15.17 -14.64
N LEU A 364 -9.11 15.63 -13.41
CA LEU A 364 -8.98 17.05 -13.07
C LEU A 364 -7.53 17.54 -13.19
N ALA A 365 -6.56 16.71 -12.81
CA ALA A 365 -5.14 17.05 -12.96
C ALA A 365 -4.69 17.12 -14.44
N ASP A 366 -5.30 16.31 -15.30
CA ASP A 366 -5.00 16.22 -16.74
C ASP A 366 -5.65 17.36 -17.55
N LEU A 367 -6.90 17.72 -17.22
CA LEU A 367 -7.65 18.75 -17.94
C LEU A 367 -7.27 20.19 -17.59
N LEU A 368 -6.60 20.43 -16.47
CA LEU A 368 -6.43 21.76 -15.90
C LEU A 368 -4.97 22.15 -15.76
N ASN A 369 -4.73 23.46 -15.82
CA ASN A 369 -3.42 24.03 -15.51
C ASN A 369 -3.04 23.76 -14.05
N TYR A 370 -1.75 23.66 -13.77
CA TYR A 370 -1.21 23.43 -12.43
C TYR A 370 -1.78 24.38 -11.37
N GLU A 371 -1.97 25.66 -11.72
CA GLU A 371 -2.54 26.68 -10.84
C GLU A 371 -4.00 26.37 -10.44
N GLU A 372 -4.77 25.74 -11.32
CA GLU A 372 -6.21 25.52 -11.15
C GLU A 372 -6.56 24.20 -10.44
N VAL A 373 -5.65 23.23 -10.46
CA VAL A 373 -5.89 21.88 -9.92
C VAL A 373 -6.09 21.91 -8.41
N GLY A 374 -5.37 22.78 -7.68
CA GLY A 374 -5.37 22.82 -6.22
C GLY A 374 -6.77 23.02 -5.61
N ALA A 375 -7.50 24.04 -6.08
CA ALA A 375 -8.81 24.37 -5.51
C ALA A 375 -9.86 23.28 -5.77
N LEU A 376 -9.82 22.66 -6.96
CA LEU A 376 -10.75 21.59 -7.28
C LEU A 376 -10.43 20.29 -6.54
N LEU A 377 -9.16 19.96 -6.32
CA LEU A 377 -8.77 18.82 -5.47
C LEU A 377 -9.22 19.01 -4.02
N VAL A 378 -9.18 20.25 -3.50
CA VAL A 378 -9.74 20.56 -2.17
C VAL A 378 -11.23 20.29 -2.13
N ILE A 379 -11.99 20.78 -3.12
CA ILE A 379 -13.45 20.56 -3.20
C ILE A 379 -13.74 19.06 -3.31
N GLN A 380 -13.07 18.37 -4.23
CA GLN A 380 -13.21 16.94 -4.43
C GLN A 380 -12.87 16.17 -3.17
N GLY A 381 -11.80 16.54 -2.45
CA GLY A 381 -11.38 15.93 -1.19
C GLY A 381 -12.45 16.03 -0.10
N VAL A 382 -13.10 17.19 0.04
CA VAL A 382 -14.21 17.34 1.01
C VAL A 382 -15.42 16.47 0.63
N ILE A 383 -15.82 16.49 -0.65
CA ILE A 383 -16.94 15.68 -1.15
C ILE A 383 -16.64 14.19 -0.99
N ALA A 384 -15.43 13.77 -1.36
CA ALA A 384 -14.96 12.40 -1.24
C ALA A 384 -14.88 11.95 0.22
N LEU A 385 -14.50 12.83 1.14
CA LEU A 385 -14.44 12.52 2.57
C LEU A 385 -15.84 12.33 3.13
N TYR A 386 -16.77 13.21 2.77
CA TYR A 386 -18.18 13.06 3.10
C TYR A 386 -18.73 11.71 2.62
N ALA A 387 -18.46 11.35 1.37
CA ALA A 387 -18.87 10.07 0.79
C ALA A 387 -18.19 8.88 1.49
N GLY A 388 -16.91 8.97 1.84
CA GLY A 388 -16.18 7.91 2.55
C GLY A 388 -16.72 7.64 3.95
N LEU A 389 -17.01 8.71 4.70
CA LEU A 389 -17.59 8.57 6.04
C LEU A 389 -19.05 8.09 5.97
N ALA A 390 -19.84 8.59 5.01
CA ALA A 390 -21.22 8.16 4.80
C ALA A 390 -21.32 6.68 4.41
N THR A 391 -20.36 6.17 3.62
CA THR A 391 -20.31 4.76 3.18
C THR A 391 -19.55 3.85 4.14
N LYS A 392 -18.96 4.41 5.21
CA LYS A 392 -18.04 3.72 6.14
C LYS A 392 -16.85 3.05 5.43
N GLY A 393 -16.41 3.65 4.31
CA GLY A 393 -15.32 3.14 3.48
C GLY A 393 -13.96 3.71 3.91
N ARG A 394 -13.10 2.87 4.51
CA ARG A 394 -11.76 3.29 4.98
C ARG A 394 -10.88 3.85 3.87
N ILE A 395 -10.80 3.12 2.76
CA ILE A 395 -9.95 3.49 1.61
C ILE A 395 -10.42 4.81 1.00
N GLN A 396 -11.75 5.00 0.85
CA GLN A 396 -12.33 6.26 0.35
C GLN A 396 -11.96 7.44 1.25
N SER A 397 -12.08 7.29 2.58
CA SER A 397 -11.74 8.36 3.52
C SER A 397 -10.25 8.70 3.53
N LEU A 398 -9.37 7.69 3.44
CA LEU A 398 -7.92 7.92 3.36
C LEU A 398 -7.54 8.61 2.04
N LEU A 399 -8.09 8.15 0.92
CA LEU A 399 -7.89 8.78 -0.38
C LEU A 399 -8.40 10.22 -0.39
N ALA A 400 -9.57 10.48 0.20
CA ALA A 400 -10.12 11.83 0.29
C ALA A 400 -9.23 12.77 1.12
N LEU A 401 -8.67 12.30 2.23
CA LEU A 401 -7.72 13.07 3.04
C LEU A 401 -6.42 13.33 2.28
N LEU A 402 -5.93 12.34 1.53
CA LEU A 402 -4.75 12.49 0.66
C LEU A 402 -5.00 13.57 -0.40
N LEU A 403 -6.13 13.50 -1.12
CA LEU A 403 -6.50 14.48 -2.16
C LEU A 403 -6.68 15.87 -1.58
N TYR A 404 -7.35 15.98 -0.42
CA TYR A 404 -7.49 17.26 0.28
C TYR A 404 -6.12 17.84 0.66
N PHE A 405 -5.20 17.00 1.15
CA PHE A 405 -3.85 17.43 1.51
C PHE A 405 -3.06 17.89 0.28
N ILE A 406 -3.10 17.14 -0.82
CA ILE A 406 -2.46 17.53 -2.09
C ILE A 406 -3.01 18.88 -2.58
N GLY A 407 -4.34 19.01 -2.63
CA GLY A 407 -4.99 20.27 -3.04
C GLY A 407 -4.63 21.44 -2.13
N LEU A 408 -4.63 21.22 -0.80
CA LEU A 408 -4.21 22.22 0.19
C LEU A 408 -2.76 22.65 -0.06
N THR A 409 -1.85 21.72 -0.29
CA THR A 409 -0.44 22.06 -0.54
C THR A 409 -0.28 22.84 -1.84
N ALA A 410 -0.94 22.42 -2.92
CA ALA A 410 -0.90 23.10 -4.21
C ALA A 410 -1.41 24.55 -4.09
N THR A 411 -2.55 24.76 -3.41
CA THR A 411 -3.11 26.10 -3.19
C THR A 411 -2.23 26.98 -2.29
N ILE A 412 -1.60 26.43 -1.24
CA ILE A 412 -0.73 27.23 -0.36
C ILE A 412 0.57 27.65 -1.07
N THR A 413 1.10 26.80 -1.94
CA THR A 413 2.32 27.11 -2.70
C THR A 413 2.09 28.16 -3.78
N ASP A 414 0.85 28.32 -4.25
CA ASP A 414 0.49 29.32 -5.24
C ASP A 414 0.14 30.66 -4.56
N HIS A 415 0.98 31.66 -4.81
CA HIS A 415 0.94 32.94 -4.11
C HIS A 415 -0.02 33.91 -4.79
N ILE A 416 -0.77 34.68 -4.00
CA ILE A 416 -1.62 35.74 -4.53
C ILE A 416 -0.76 36.95 -4.93
N TYR A 417 -0.60 37.19 -6.24
CA TYR A 417 0.05 38.39 -6.78
C TYR A 417 -0.95 39.53 -7.03
N HIS A 418 -2.16 39.20 -7.49
CA HIS A 418 -3.20 40.18 -7.76
C HIS A 418 -4.44 39.91 -6.91
N VAL A 419 -5.01 40.98 -6.35
CA VAL A 419 -6.19 40.90 -5.46
C VAL A 419 -7.37 40.18 -6.13
N PHE A 420 -7.66 40.52 -7.38
CA PHE A 420 -8.71 39.88 -8.18
C PHE A 420 -8.10 38.86 -9.13
N SER A 421 -7.84 37.66 -8.61
CA SER A 421 -7.19 36.56 -9.33
C SER A 421 -7.84 35.22 -9.01
N TYR A 422 -7.49 34.21 -9.81
CA TYR A 422 -7.86 32.83 -9.53
C TYR A 422 -7.30 32.37 -8.17
N GLN A 423 -6.07 32.75 -7.85
CA GLN A 423 -5.38 32.44 -6.59
C GLN A 423 -6.19 32.92 -5.38
N THR A 424 -6.71 34.14 -5.41
CA THR A 424 -7.59 34.65 -4.35
C THR A 424 -8.84 33.77 -4.18
N ALA A 425 -9.46 33.34 -5.28
CA ALA A 425 -10.61 32.45 -5.22
C ALA A 425 -10.25 31.05 -4.67
N ALA A 426 -9.11 30.50 -5.08
CA ALA A 426 -8.60 29.21 -4.60
C ALA A 426 -8.36 29.23 -3.08
N TRP A 427 -7.74 30.29 -2.56
CA TRP A 427 -7.54 30.47 -1.12
C TRP A 427 -8.87 30.59 -0.35
N LEU A 428 -9.85 31.32 -0.90
CA LEU A 428 -11.18 31.40 -0.31
C LEU A 428 -11.87 30.03 -0.28
N ILE A 429 -11.78 29.26 -1.37
CA ILE A 429 -12.28 27.88 -1.43
C ILE A 429 -11.61 27.01 -0.37
N LEU A 430 -10.28 27.11 -0.21
CA LEU A 430 -9.53 26.37 0.81
C LEU A 430 -10.00 26.71 2.22
N ILE A 431 -10.19 28.00 2.53
CA ILE A 431 -10.71 28.41 3.85
C ILE A 431 -12.15 27.90 4.03
N LEU A 432 -13.02 28.07 3.03
CA LEU A 432 -14.40 27.57 3.03
C LEU A 432 -14.50 26.05 3.23
N SER A 433 -13.56 25.31 2.64
CA SER A 433 -13.47 23.86 2.76
C SER A 433 -13.24 23.40 4.21
N GLY A 434 -12.60 24.22 5.05
CA GLY A 434 -12.39 23.93 6.47
C GLY A 434 -13.71 23.79 7.26
N TRP A 435 -14.72 24.58 6.94
CA TRP A 435 -16.07 24.38 7.49
C TRP A 435 -16.74 23.13 6.93
N GLY A 436 -16.54 22.82 5.66
CA GLY A 436 -17.01 21.58 5.04
C GLY A 436 -16.44 20.33 5.69
N LEU A 437 -15.14 20.33 6.00
CA LEU A 437 -14.48 19.28 6.77
C LEU A 437 -15.06 19.16 8.17
N LYS A 438 -15.18 20.29 8.89
CA LYS A 438 -15.76 20.31 10.24
C LYS A 438 -17.18 19.72 10.25
N PHE A 439 -18.03 20.15 9.33
CA PHE A 439 -19.40 19.65 9.18
C PHE A 439 -19.43 18.13 8.92
N THR A 440 -18.62 17.68 7.97
CA THR A 440 -18.51 16.27 7.56
C THR A 440 -18.05 15.37 8.72
N LEU A 441 -17.06 15.82 9.47
CA LEU A 441 -16.49 15.12 10.62
C LEU A 441 -17.48 15.05 11.80
N GLN A 442 -18.19 16.16 12.09
CA GLN A 442 -19.20 16.21 13.15
C GLN A 442 -20.37 15.27 12.89
N ARG A 443 -20.85 15.20 11.64
CA ARG A 443 -21.98 14.36 11.27
C ARG A 443 -21.69 12.85 11.39
N ASN A 444 -20.43 12.45 11.26
CA ASN A 444 -20.01 11.04 11.24
C ASN A 444 -19.02 10.70 12.37
N GLN A 445 -19.14 11.38 13.51
CA GLN A 445 -18.18 11.29 14.63
C GLN A 445 -17.84 9.85 15.03
N ALA A 446 -18.84 8.98 15.21
CA ALA A 446 -18.61 7.61 15.69
C ALA A 446 -17.73 6.76 14.76
N PHE A 447 -17.84 6.92 13.44
CA PHE A 447 -16.98 6.20 12.51
C PHE A 447 -15.59 6.83 12.43
N TYR A 448 -15.51 8.15 12.47
CA TYR A 448 -14.24 8.87 12.48
C TYR A 448 -13.36 8.51 13.69
N GLU A 449 -13.99 8.40 14.87
CA GLU A 449 -13.32 8.00 16.12
C GLU A 449 -12.70 6.61 16.07
N SER A 450 -13.11 5.74 15.12
CA SER A 450 -12.48 4.43 14.93
C SER A 450 -11.08 4.48 14.30
N PHE A 451 -10.65 5.64 13.78
CA PHE A 451 -9.32 5.84 13.17
C PHE A 451 -8.51 6.96 13.82
N LEU A 452 -9.17 8.07 14.18
CA LEU A 452 -8.52 9.27 14.67
C LEU A 452 -9.29 9.87 15.85
N ASP A 453 -8.57 10.45 16.81
CA ASP A 453 -9.20 11.14 17.94
C ASP A 453 -9.93 12.41 17.48
N PHE A 454 -11.25 12.35 17.50
CA PHE A 454 -12.14 13.45 17.10
C PHE A 454 -11.83 14.76 17.81
N LYS A 455 -11.58 14.74 19.13
CA LYS A 455 -11.35 15.97 19.90
C LYS A 455 -10.04 16.65 19.48
N SER A 456 -8.99 15.86 19.25
CA SER A 456 -7.70 16.39 18.81
C SER A 456 -7.78 16.88 17.37
N SER A 457 -8.40 16.13 16.46
CA SER A 457 -8.57 16.55 15.06
C SER A 457 -9.40 17.83 14.93
N MET A 458 -10.46 18.01 15.72
CA MET A 458 -11.25 19.25 15.73
C MET A 458 -10.44 20.46 16.24
N ARG A 459 -9.52 20.26 17.20
CA ARG A 459 -8.62 21.31 17.67
C ARG A 459 -7.59 21.67 16.58
N ILE A 460 -7.00 20.67 15.93
CA ILE A 460 -6.03 20.87 14.85
C ILE A 460 -6.71 21.59 13.67
N LEU A 461 -7.89 21.13 13.23
CA LEU A 461 -8.64 21.76 12.14
C LEU A 461 -8.96 23.22 12.46
N PHE A 462 -9.41 23.52 13.69
CA PHE A 462 -9.68 24.89 14.11
C PHE A 462 -8.42 25.78 14.05
N GLY A 463 -7.29 25.29 14.58
CA GLY A 463 -6.02 26.02 14.51
C GLY A 463 -5.53 26.20 13.08
N ALA A 464 -5.62 25.16 12.24
CA ALA A 464 -5.22 25.20 10.84
C ALA A 464 -6.02 26.23 10.04
N VAL A 465 -7.36 26.25 10.17
CA VAL A 465 -8.21 27.24 9.47
C VAL A 465 -7.87 28.67 9.91
N ALA A 466 -7.58 28.89 11.20
CA ALA A 466 -7.19 30.22 11.69
C ALA A 466 -5.83 30.67 11.14
N VAL A 467 -4.86 29.75 11.06
CA VAL A 467 -3.56 30.02 10.42
C VAL A 467 -3.71 30.27 8.92
N LEU A 468 -4.58 29.53 8.23
CA LEU A 468 -4.88 29.75 6.81
C LEU A 468 -5.53 31.12 6.56
N ILE A 469 -6.45 31.57 7.42
CA ILE A 469 -7.01 32.92 7.34
C ILE A 469 -5.93 33.97 7.55
N LEU A 470 -5.04 33.79 8.53
CA LEU A 470 -3.92 34.70 8.77
C LEU A 470 -2.96 34.77 7.57
N ALA A 471 -2.63 33.62 6.97
CA ALA A 471 -1.80 33.53 5.77
C ALA A 471 -2.49 34.22 4.58
N PHE A 472 -3.78 33.97 4.37
CA PHE A 472 -4.57 34.59 3.31
C PHE A 472 -4.62 36.12 3.43
N ILE A 473 -4.94 36.67 4.61
CA ILE A 473 -4.97 38.13 4.77
C ILE A 473 -3.57 38.76 4.61
N THR A 474 -2.51 38.00 4.90
CA THR A 474 -1.13 38.44 4.67
C THR A 474 -0.82 38.52 3.18
N GLN A 475 -1.12 37.45 2.42
CA GLN A 475 -0.90 37.44 0.97
C GLN A 475 -1.78 38.46 0.26
N LEU A 476 -3.05 38.57 0.64
CA LEU A 476 -3.96 39.57 0.08
C LEU A 476 -3.49 41.00 0.39
N GLY A 477 -2.96 41.24 1.59
CA GLY A 477 -2.36 42.51 1.97
C GLY A 477 -1.14 42.86 1.12
N LEU A 478 -0.26 41.88 0.86
CA LEU A 478 0.90 42.04 -0.03
C LEU A 478 0.46 42.37 -1.46
N ALA A 479 -0.48 41.60 -2.02
CA ALA A 479 -1.04 41.84 -3.35
C ALA A 479 -1.71 43.22 -3.48
N ALA A 480 -2.45 43.66 -2.46
CA ALA A 480 -3.10 44.96 -2.44
C ALA A 480 -2.11 46.13 -2.32
N THR A 481 -0.87 45.88 -1.90
CA THR A 481 0.13 46.90 -1.60
C THR A 481 1.42 46.77 -2.42
N GLU A 482 1.40 45.97 -3.49
CA GLU A 482 2.55 45.65 -4.34
C GLU A 482 3.31 46.91 -4.82
N GLY A 483 2.60 48.00 -5.14
CA GLY A 483 3.19 49.26 -5.60
C GLY A 483 3.65 50.25 -4.52
N TYR A 484 3.53 49.90 -3.22
CA TYR A 484 3.93 50.77 -2.10
C TYR A 484 5.31 50.40 -1.55
N SER A 485 5.92 51.31 -0.78
CA SER A 485 7.19 51.02 -0.10
C SER A 485 7.05 49.89 0.92
N SER A 486 8.15 49.18 1.19
CA SER A 486 8.22 48.09 2.17
C SER A 486 7.71 48.48 3.56
N ASP A 487 7.95 49.74 3.97
CA ASP A 487 7.45 50.30 5.23
C ASP A 487 5.92 50.31 5.29
N ILE A 488 5.28 50.75 4.20
CA ILE A 488 3.82 50.83 4.10
C ILE A 488 3.22 49.42 4.02
N GLN A 489 3.85 48.53 3.26
CA GLN A 489 3.42 47.13 3.16
C GLN A 489 3.41 46.45 4.54
N SER A 490 4.52 46.55 5.30
CA SER A 490 4.56 45.90 6.62
C SER A 490 3.62 46.55 7.64
N LEU A 491 3.46 47.90 7.61
CA LEU A 491 2.45 48.58 8.43
C LEU A 491 1.04 48.04 8.14
N ILE A 492 0.66 47.92 6.87
CA ILE A 492 -0.67 47.41 6.48
C ILE A 492 -0.85 45.97 6.92
N ILE A 493 0.14 45.09 6.70
CA ILE A 493 0.08 43.67 7.11
C ILE A 493 -0.05 43.54 8.64
N SER A 494 0.77 44.27 9.41
CA SER A 494 0.69 44.28 10.87
C SER A 494 -0.67 44.82 11.35
N GLY A 495 -1.21 45.84 10.67
CA GLY A 495 -2.57 46.34 10.91
C GLY A 495 -3.65 45.29 10.64
N LEU A 496 -3.56 44.55 9.54
CA LEU A 496 -4.48 43.46 9.20
C LEU A 496 -4.44 42.33 10.24
N TRP A 497 -3.25 41.95 10.73
CA TRP A 497 -3.13 40.94 11.79
C TRP A 497 -3.75 41.43 13.10
N VAL A 498 -3.53 42.69 13.48
CA VAL A 498 -4.14 43.29 14.69
C VAL A 498 -5.66 43.31 14.55
N LEU A 499 -6.19 43.73 13.39
CA LEU A 499 -7.63 43.74 13.12
C LEU A 499 -8.23 42.34 13.22
N TYR A 500 -7.61 41.34 12.58
CA TYR A 500 -8.04 39.94 12.65
C TYR A 500 -8.05 39.43 14.10
N SER A 501 -7.03 39.79 14.88
CA SER A 501 -6.92 39.39 16.29
C SER A 501 -8.01 40.03 17.16
N ILE A 502 -8.29 41.32 16.99
CA ILE A 502 -9.36 42.05 17.69
C ILE A 502 -10.72 41.41 17.37
N ILE A 503 -11.00 41.17 16.08
CA ILE A 503 -12.25 40.51 15.64
C ILE A 503 -12.37 39.13 16.31
N GLY A 504 -11.29 38.35 16.36
CA GLY A 504 -11.25 37.06 17.04
C GLY A 504 -11.58 37.17 18.54
N VAL A 505 -11.00 38.13 19.25
CA VAL A 505 -11.31 38.34 20.69
C VAL A 505 -12.77 38.76 20.89
N ILE A 506 -13.27 39.72 20.10
CA ILE A 506 -14.66 40.20 20.19
C ILE A 506 -15.64 39.04 19.96
N ILE A 507 -15.46 38.26 18.89
CA ILE A 507 -16.31 37.10 18.58
C ILE A 507 -16.22 36.05 19.69
N GLY A 508 -15.01 35.79 20.21
CA GLY A 508 -14.80 34.83 21.30
C GLY A 508 -15.41 35.26 22.64
N VAL A 509 -15.55 36.56 22.89
CA VAL A 509 -16.28 37.09 24.05
C VAL A 509 -17.79 37.00 23.84
N GLN A 510 -18.28 37.42 22.66
CA GLN A 510 -19.71 37.40 22.33
C GLN A 510 -20.31 36.00 22.28
N ARG A 511 -19.58 35.02 21.72
CA ARG A 511 -20.02 33.61 21.63
C ARG A 511 -19.67 32.76 22.85
N GLU A 512 -19.06 33.37 23.87
CA GLU A 512 -18.55 32.69 25.07
C GLU A 512 -17.59 31.52 24.79
N ASP A 513 -16.98 31.49 23.60
CA ASP A 513 -16.07 30.44 23.17
C ASP A 513 -14.62 30.76 23.60
N LYS A 514 -14.16 30.06 24.64
CA LYS A 514 -12.80 30.19 25.19
C LYS A 514 -11.72 29.95 24.12
N LYS A 515 -11.95 29.07 23.13
CA LYS A 515 -10.95 28.71 22.11
C LYS A 515 -10.73 29.85 21.13
N ILE A 516 -11.81 30.44 20.62
CA ILE A 516 -11.75 31.59 19.70
C ILE A 516 -11.14 32.80 20.40
N ARG A 517 -11.53 33.03 21.66
CA ARG A 517 -10.97 34.13 22.47
C ARG A 517 -9.47 33.97 22.70
N LEU A 518 -9.02 32.77 23.09
CA LEU A 518 -7.60 32.48 23.30
C LEU A 518 -6.81 32.66 22.01
N LEU A 519 -7.34 32.20 20.88
CA LEU A 519 -6.71 32.37 19.57
C LEU A 519 -6.47 33.85 19.25
N GLY A 520 -7.48 34.70 19.44
CA GLY A 520 -7.32 36.15 19.26
C GLY A 520 -6.24 36.75 20.16
N ILE A 521 -6.18 36.37 21.44
CA ILE A 521 -5.15 36.84 22.38
C ILE A 521 -3.75 36.38 21.96
N VAL A 522 -3.61 35.11 21.57
CA VAL A 522 -2.33 34.55 21.09
C VAL A 522 -1.87 35.27 19.84
N LEU A 523 -2.78 35.61 18.91
CA LEU A 523 -2.44 36.36 17.71
C LEU A 523 -2.01 37.80 18.00
N ILE A 524 -2.58 38.48 19.00
CA ILE A 524 -2.08 39.80 19.45
C ILE A 524 -0.64 39.69 19.99
N PHE A 525 -0.36 38.63 20.72
CA PHE A 525 1.00 38.41 21.19
C PHE A 525 1.95 38.11 20.02
N LEU A 526 1.49 37.33 19.04
CA LEU A 526 2.23 37.05 17.81
C LEU A 526 2.51 38.32 16.99
N THR A 527 1.54 39.22 16.85
CA THR A 527 1.75 40.51 16.18
C THR A 527 2.74 41.38 16.92
N LEU A 528 2.67 41.43 18.25
CA LEU A 528 3.64 42.15 19.06
C LEU A 528 5.06 41.63 18.84
N VAL A 529 5.23 40.31 18.85
CA VAL A 529 6.52 39.65 18.58
C VAL A 529 7.01 39.97 17.16
N LYS A 530 6.14 39.86 16.14
CA LYS A 530 6.47 40.24 14.76
C LYS A 530 6.96 41.69 14.68
N VAL A 531 6.24 42.62 15.31
CA VAL A 531 6.57 44.05 15.30
C VAL A 531 7.91 44.33 16.00
N ILE A 532 8.20 43.65 17.11
CA ILE A 532 9.43 43.85 17.88
C ILE A 532 10.66 43.23 17.20
N PHE A 533 10.54 42.04 16.63
CA PHE A 533 11.71 41.28 16.17
C PHE A 533 11.94 41.35 14.66
N ILE A 534 10.86 41.40 13.86
CA ILE A 534 10.95 41.41 12.40
C ILE A 534 10.92 42.85 11.92
N ASP A 535 9.86 43.60 12.27
CA ASP A 535 9.65 44.95 11.75
C ASP A 535 10.71 45.96 12.25
N ILE A 536 11.34 45.72 13.41
CA ILE A 536 12.42 46.57 13.95
C ILE A 536 13.66 46.62 13.06
N ALA A 537 13.91 45.58 12.26
CA ALA A 537 15.11 45.48 11.43
C ALA A 537 14.94 46.16 10.06
N TYR A 538 13.69 46.32 9.60
CA TYR A 538 13.40 46.68 8.21
C TYR A 538 12.57 47.95 8.04
N ILE A 539 12.05 48.52 9.13
CA ILE A 539 11.11 49.66 9.07
C ILE A 539 11.69 50.91 9.75
N SER A 540 11.36 52.08 9.18
CA SER A 540 11.67 53.40 9.74
C SER A 540 11.18 53.60 11.18
N ILE A 541 11.90 54.45 11.92
CA ILE A 541 11.65 54.75 13.35
C ILE A 541 10.23 55.29 13.57
N LEU A 542 9.71 56.09 12.64
CA LEU A 542 8.38 56.68 12.73
C LEU A 542 7.28 55.62 12.66
N VAL A 543 7.32 54.74 11.66
CA VAL A 543 6.32 53.68 11.46
C VAL A 543 6.33 52.70 12.64
N ARG A 544 7.52 52.40 13.16
CA ARG A 544 7.69 51.61 14.38
C ARG A 544 7.00 52.24 15.59
N ALA A 545 7.19 53.54 15.83
CA ALA A 545 6.55 54.25 16.94
C ALA A 545 5.02 54.19 16.84
N VAL A 546 4.47 54.37 15.63
CA VAL A 546 3.03 54.26 15.37
C VAL A 546 2.51 52.85 15.69
N LEU A 547 3.19 51.80 15.23
CA LEU A 547 2.81 50.41 15.50
C LEU A 547 2.81 50.10 17.01
N PHE A 548 3.83 50.52 17.76
CA PHE A 548 3.89 50.30 19.21
C PHE A 548 2.79 51.04 19.98
N ILE A 549 2.51 52.30 19.63
CA ILE A 549 1.44 53.06 20.27
C ILE A 549 0.07 52.41 19.98
N ALA A 550 -0.18 52.01 18.73
CA ALA A 550 -1.42 51.36 18.34
C ALA A 550 -1.61 50.02 19.07
N LEU A 551 -0.59 49.15 19.07
CA LEU A 551 -0.67 47.83 19.71
C LEU A 551 -0.82 47.93 21.24
N GLY A 552 -0.10 48.87 21.87
CA GLY A 552 -0.24 49.17 23.30
C GLY A 552 -1.65 49.66 23.65
N GLY A 553 -2.21 50.56 22.84
CA GLY A 553 -3.59 51.04 23.00
C GLY A 553 -4.63 49.91 22.89
N VAL A 554 -4.49 49.03 21.90
CA VAL A 554 -5.35 47.86 21.72
C VAL A 554 -5.28 46.92 22.94
N GLY A 555 -4.07 46.66 23.46
CA GLY A 555 -3.88 45.84 24.65
C GLY A 555 -4.59 46.40 25.88
N ILE A 556 -4.49 47.72 26.13
CA ILE A 556 -5.18 48.39 27.23
C ILE A 556 -6.71 48.30 27.07
N ALA A 557 -7.23 48.56 25.87
CA ALA A 557 -8.66 48.49 25.60
C ALA A 557 -9.23 47.09 25.90
N LEU A 558 -8.53 46.04 25.44
CA LEU A 558 -8.94 44.65 25.66
C LEU A 558 -8.85 44.24 27.14
N SER A 559 -7.88 44.75 27.90
CA SER A 559 -7.79 44.49 29.35
C SER A 559 -9.06 44.93 30.09
N ARG A 560 -9.62 46.10 29.74
CA ARG A 560 -10.84 46.64 30.36
C ARG A 560 -12.08 45.82 30.02
N PHE A 561 -12.19 45.31 28.79
CA PHE A 561 -13.28 44.43 28.39
C PHE A 561 -13.29 43.10 29.16
N TYR A 562 -12.12 42.64 29.62
CA TYR A 562 -12.01 41.40 30.38
C TYR A 562 -12.46 41.56 31.84
N TYR A 563 -12.10 42.68 32.47
CA TYR A 563 -12.42 42.95 33.88
C TYR A 563 -13.90 43.28 34.13
N LYS A 564 -14.66 43.69 33.11
CA LYS A 564 -16.05 44.11 33.27
C LYS A 564 -17.09 42.97 33.30
N LYS A 565 -16.67 41.70 33.12
CA LYS A 565 -17.58 40.52 33.11
C LYS A 565 -17.37 39.59 34.34
N SER A 566 -16.52 39.99 35.30
CA SER A 566 -16.24 39.25 36.53
C SER A 566 -16.85 39.87 37.80
N GLU A 567 -17.67 40.91 37.65
CA GLU A 567 -18.67 41.36 38.63
C GLU A 567 -20.06 40.95 38.10
#